data_AF-A0A1Z5IAS7-F1
#
_entry.id   AF-A0A1Z5IAS7-F1
#
_cell.length_a   1.000
_cell.length_b   1.000
_cell.length_c   1.000
_cell.angle_alpha   90.00
_cell.angle_beta   90.00
_cell.angle_gamma   90.00
#
_symmetry.space_group_name_H-M   'P 1'
#
loop_
_entity.id
_entity.type
_entity.pdbx_description
1 polymer ?
#
loop_
_entity_poly.entity_id
_entity_poly.type
_entity_poly.pdbx_seq_one_letter_code
_entity_poly.pdbx_strand_id
1 'polypeptide(L)'
;MEKELNYYHRYLRSYWRSEIFNTVIFVLALGGTVVNGLIGGKDLLSVQASNWLFYAVLTVIGITIILMFGKVNRQNRALAQFKLFMAKDNKQLSQADQPLYDKCKSYYDRGHQLDKLNMVIALGVVCGYILISL
;
A
#
# COMPACT_ATOMS: atom_id res chain seq x y z
N MET A 1 -12.58 0.68 -26.17
CA MET A 1 -12.25 -0.32 -25.13
C MET A 1 -10.77 -0.30 -24.80
N GLU A 2 -9.88 -0.48 -25.78
CA GLU A 2 -8.41 -0.48 -25.59
C GLU A 2 -7.86 0.72 -24.76
N LYS A 3 -8.25 1.97 -25.06
CA LYS A 3 -7.79 3.16 -24.30
C LYS A 3 -8.18 3.11 -22.82
N GLU A 4 -9.35 2.57 -22.52
CA GLU A 4 -9.90 2.45 -21.16
C GLU A 4 -9.21 1.31 -20.39
N LEU A 5 -8.98 0.18 -21.05
CA LEU A 5 -8.18 -0.93 -20.51
C LEU A 5 -6.72 -0.55 -20.25
N ASN A 6 -6.12 0.26 -21.12
CA ASN A 6 -4.78 0.80 -20.91
C ASN A 6 -4.72 1.78 -19.73
N TYR A 7 -5.77 2.57 -19.53
CA TYR A 7 -5.93 3.40 -18.34
C TYR A 7 -5.97 2.50 -17.08
N TYR A 8 -6.85 1.50 -17.04
CA TYR A 8 -6.94 0.57 -15.90
C TYR A 8 -5.63 -0.17 -15.66
N HIS A 9 -4.98 -0.67 -16.73
CA HIS A 9 -3.71 -1.38 -16.63
C HIS A 9 -2.64 -0.56 -15.91
N ARG A 10 -2.50 0.73 -16.28
CA ARG A 10 -1.51 1.63 -15.67
C ARG A 10 -1.77 1.80 -14.17
N TYR A 11 -3.01 2.09 -13.77
CA TYR A 11 -3.34 2.40 -12.38
C TYR A 11 -3.43 1.14 -11.50
N LEU A 12 -3.96 0.02 -12.00
CA LEU A 12 -4.02 -1.25 -11.28
C LEU A 12 -2.63 -1.85 -11.07
N ARG A 13 -1.75 -1.79 -12.09
CA ARG A 13 -0.35 -2.18 -11.92
C ARG A 13 0.36 -1.30 -10.90
N SER A 14 0.09 0.01 -10.92
CA SER A 14 0.65 0.94 -9.96
C SER A 14 0.15 0.67 -8.54
N TYR A 15 -1.14 0.35 -8.38
CA TYR A 15 -1.75 -0.04 -7.11
C TYR A 15 -1.11 -1.33 -6.56
N TRP A 16 -1.06 -2.39 -7.35
CA TRP A 16 -0.44 -3.65 -6.94
C TRP A 16 1.01 -3.47 -6.49
N ARG A 17 1.79 -2.64 -7.20
CA ARG A 17 3.16 -2.28 -6.79
C ARG A 17 3.21 -1.47 -5.49
N SER A 18 2.28 -0.53 -5.29
CA SER A 18 2.16 0.20 -4.03
C SER A 18 1.88 -0.77 -2.88
N GLU A 19 0.98 -1.74 -3.07
CA GLU A 19 0.65 -2.71 -2.02
C GLU A 19 1.82 -3.63 -1.68
N ILE A 20 2.60 -4.10 -2.66
CA ILE A 20 3.85 -4.83 -2.39
C ILE A 20 4.80 -3.99 -1.55
N PHE A 21 4.99 -2.73 -1.91
CA PHE A 21 5.89 -1.83 -1.20
C PHE A 21 5.42 -1.60 0.25
N ASN A 22 4.12 -1.40 0.45
CA ASN A 22 3.51 -1.29 1.78
C ASN A 22 3.73 -2.56 2.61
N THR A 23 3.57 -3.75 2.02
CA THR A 23 3.83 -5.03 2.71
C THR A 23 5.28 -5.09 3.19
N VAL A 24 6.24 -4.73 2.34
CA VAL A 24 7.66 -4.72 2.73
C VAL A 24 7.91 -3.77 3.90
N ILE A 25 7.37 -2.55 3.85
CA ILE A 25 7.51 -1.58 4.96
C ILE A 25 6.89 -2.14 6.24
N PHE A 26 5.69 -2.69 6.19
CA PHE A 26 5.01 -3.18 7.39
C PHE A 26 5.70 -4.41 7.99
N VAL A 27 6.25 -5.31 7.16
CA VAL A 27 7.06 -6.44 7.63
C VAL A 27 8.35 -5.95 8.30
N LEU A 28 9.03 -4.95 7.73
CA LEU A 28 10.20 -4.34 8.35
C LEU A 28 9.85 -3.65 9.67
N ALA A 29 8.72 -2.95 9.72
CA ALA A 29 8.21 -2.31 10.94
C ALA A 29 7.89 -3.35 12.02
N LEU A 30 7.20 -4.44 11.69
CA LEU A 30 6.97 -5.56 12.61
C LEU A 30 8.28 -6.15 13.12
N GLY A 31 9.24 -6.41 12.23
CA GLY A 31 10.55 -6.93 12.60
C GLY A 31 11.27 -6.02 13.58
N GLY A 32 11.26 -4.71 13.33
CA GLY A 32 11.80 -3.69 14.23
C GLY A 32 11.11 -3.70 15.60
N THR A 33 9.78 -3.73 15.63
CA THR A 33 8.99 -3.79 16.88
C THR A 33 9.29 -5.06 17.69
N VAL A 34 9.36 -6.22 17.04
CA VAL A 34 9.66 -7.51 17.70
C VAL A 34 11.10 -7.53 18.25
N VAL A 35 12.08 -7.07 17.47
CA VAL A 35 13.48 -7.00 17.91
C VAL A 35 13.64 -6.03 19.09
N ASN A 36 12.98 -4.88 19.05
CA ASN A 36 13.02 -3.90 20.14
C ASN A 36 12.37 -4.44 21.43
N GLY A 37 11.26 -5.19 21.32
CA GLY A 37 10.62 -5.87 22.44
C GLY A 37 11.47 -7.01 23.02
N LEU A 38 12.18 -7.78 22.18
CA LEU A 38 13.03 -8.91 22.62
C LEU A 38 14.36 -8.48 23.24
N ILE A 39 14.96 -7.38 22.78
CA ILE A 39 16.24 -6.87 23.31
C ILE A 39 16.01 -6.05 24.60
N GLY A 40 14.76 -5.91 25.05
CA GLY A 40 14.44 -5.31 26.33
C GLY A 40 14.62 -3.80 26.34
N GLY A 41 14.03 -3.10 25.35
CA GLY A 41 13.55 -1.70 25.45
C GLY A 41 14.51 -0.61 25.95
N LYS A 42 15.78 -0.91 26.18
CA LYS A 42 16.79 0.04 26.60
C LYS A 42 17.63 0.38 25.39
N ASP A 43 17.52 1.63 24.99
CA ASP A 43 18.53 2.36 24.21
C ASP A 43 18.52 2.22 22.67
N LEU A 44 17.37 1.97 22.05
CA LEU A 44 17.18 2.39 20.64
C LEU A 44 16.56 3.79 20.50
N LEU A 45 15.90 4.29 21.55
CA LEU A 45 15.33 5.65 21.61
C LEU A 45 16.02 6.54 22.66
N SER A 46 16.93 6.00 23.47
CA SER A 46 17.79 6.82 24.31
C SER A 46 19.00 7.24 23.47
N VAL A 47 18.85 8.36 22.79
CA VAL A 47 19.86 9.38 22.53
C VAL A 47 19.07 10.42 21.77
N GLN A 48 18.67 11.51 22.45
CA GLN A 48 19.06 12.90 22.14
C GLN A 48 19.56 13.22 20.71
N ALA A 49 19.01 12.58 19.67
CA ALA A 49 19.29 12.87 18.29
C ALA A 49 18.53 14.16 17.97
N SER A 50 19.21 15.29 18.16
CA SER A 50 18.89 16.64 17.70
C SER A 50 17.43 16.80 17.25
N ASN A 51 16.60 17.44 18.08
CA ASN A 51 15.18 17.73 17.78
C ASN A 51 14.95 18.12 16.30
N TRP A 52 15.90 18.85 15.69
CA TRP A 52 15.92 19.19 14.27
C TRP A 52 15.89 17.98 13.29
N LEU A 53 16.72 16.96 13.48
CA LEU A 53 16.76 15.77 12.61
C LEU A 53 15.47 14.98 12.70
N PHE A 54 14.90 14.88 13.92
CA PHE A 54 13.61 14.26 14.13
C PHE A 54 12.49 15.01 13.39
N TYR A 55 12.43 16.34 13.51
CA TYR A 55 11.46 17.16 12.77
C TYR A 55 11.69 17.12 11.25
N ALA A 56 12.94 17.07 10.79
CA ALA A 56 13.26 16.93 9.36
C ALA A 56 12.74 15.60 8.81
N VAL A 57 12.94 14.49 9.54
CA VAL A 57 12.41 13.16 9.17
C VAL A 57 10.88 13.18 9.14
N LEU A 58 10.22 13.74 10.16
CA LEU A 58 8.75 13.87 10.17
C LEU A 58 8.23 14.73 9.01
N THR A 59 8.94 15.80 8.66
CA THR A 59 8.58 16.68 7.54
C THR A 59 8.70 15.96 6.20
N VAL A 60 9.78 15.20 5.99
CA VAL A 60 9.98 14.37 4.79
C VAL A 60 8.89 13.30 4.69
N ILE A 61 8.56 12.64 5.81
CA ILE A 61 7.47 11.66 5.86
C ILE A 61 6.13 12.35 5.52
N GLY A 62 5.83 13.49 6.13
CA GLY A 62 4.60 14.25 5.89
C GLY A 62 4.44 14.69 4.44
N ILE A 63 5.48 15.28 3.83
CA ILE A 63 5.49 15.67 2.41
C ILE A 63 5.29 14.44 1.52
N THR A 64 5.98 13.33 1.85
CA THR A 64 5.85 12.09 1.10
C THR A 64 4.41 11.57 1.14
N ILE A 65 3.76 11.57 2.31
CA ILE A 65 2.35 11.17 2.46
C ILE A 65 1.43 12.05 1.60
N ILE A 66 1.62 13.37 1.63
CA ILE A 66 0.82 14.33 0.84
C ILE A 66 0.96 14.05 -0.66
N LEU A 67 2.19 13.84 -1.15
CA LEU A 67 2.45 13.53 -2.55
C LEU A 67 1.87 12.17 -2.96
N MET A 68 1.89 11.19 -2.05
CA MET A 68 1.27 9.88 -2.29
C MET A 68 -0.26 9.97 -2.30
N PHE A 69 -0.88 10.91 -1.58
CA PHE A 69 -2.34 11.05 -1.50
C PHE A 69 -2.98 11.25 -2.88
N GLY A 70 -2.41 12.11 -3.72
CA GLY A 70 -2.89 12.33 -5.09
C GLY A 70 -2.77 11.10 -5.98
N LYS A 71 -1.70 10.32 -5.80
CA LYS A 71 -1.48 9.04 -6.50
C LYS A 71 -2.49 7.98 -6.03
N VAL A 72 -2.67 7.84 -4.72
CA VAL A 72 -3.61 6.89 -4.10
C VAL A 72 -5.05 7.21 -4.50
N ASN A 73 -5.46 8.48 -4.51
CA ASN A 73 -6.80 8.85 -4.94
C ASN A 73 -7.10 8.44 -6.40
N ARG A 74 -6.13 8.61 -7.30
CA ARG A 74 -6.27 8.16 -8.70
C ARG A 74 -6.32 6.63 -8.81
N GLN A 75 -5.53 5.92 -8.02
CA GLN A 75 -5.57 4.45 -7.94
C GLN A 75 -6.94 3.98 -7.43
N ASN A 76 -7.46 4.55 -6.35
CA ASN A 76 -8.76 4.21 -5.77
C ASN A 76 -9.91 4.47 -6.73
N ARG A 77 -9.87 5.60 -7.44
CA ARG A 77 -10.87 5.89 -8.48
C ARG A 77 -10.82 4.85 -9.61
N ALA A 78 -9.63 4.49 -10.08
CA ALA A 78 -9.47 3.47 -11.12
C ALA A 78 -9.90 2.07 -10.64
N LEU A 79 -9.64 1.71 -9.38
CA LEU A 79 -10.10 0.47 -8.75
C LEU A 79 -11.63 0.40 -8.70
N ALA A 80 -12.28 1.47 -8.25
CA ALA A 80 -13.75 1.54 -8.17
C ALA A 80 -14.38 1.45 -9.57
N GLN A 81 -13.83 2.18 -10.54
CA GLN A 81 -14.29 2.12 -11.92
C GLN A 81 -14.07 0.75 -12.54
N PHE A 82 -12.91 0.12 -12.31
CA PHE A 82 -12.64 -1.22 -12.81
C PHE A 82 -13.54 -2.27 -12.15
N LYS A 83 -13.87 -2.14 -10.86
CA LYS A 83 -14.84 -3.01 -10.18
C LYS A 83 -16.22 -2.92 -10.84
N LEU A 84 -16.70 -1.71 -11.12
CA LEU A 84 -17.96 -1.50 -11.84
C LEU A 84 -17.88 -2.04 -13.28
N PHE A 85 -16.75 -1.84 -13.95
CA PHE A 85 -16.50 -2.41 -15.27
C PHE A 85 -16.59 -3.94 -15.22
N MET A 86 -15.97 -4.58 -14.23
CA MET A 86 -16.04 -6.04 -14.04
C MET A 86 -17.46 -6.56 -13.78
N ALA A 87 -18.33 -5.77 -13.16
CA ALA A 87 -19.71 -6.16 -12.84
C ALA A 87 -20.71 -5.98 -14.00
N LYS A 88 -20.32 -5.39 -15.13
CA LYS A 88 -21.20 -5.25 -16.29
C LYS A 88 -21.35 -6.57 -17.04
N ASP A 89 -22.56 -7.12 -17.12
CA ASP A 89 -22.81 -8.41 -17.80
C ASP A 89 -22.62 -8.34 -19.33
N ASN A 90 -22.86 -7.19 -19.96
CA ASN A 90 -22.72 -6.99 -21.41
C ASN A 90 -21.39 -6.35 -21.85
N LYS A 91 -20.27 -6.79 -21.26
CA LYS A 91 -18.95 -6.33 -21.70
C LYS A 91 -18.63 -6.86 -23.10
N GLN A 92 -18.73 -6.00 -24.11
CA GLN A 92 -18.21 -6.29 -25.44
C GLN A 92 -16.68 -6.16 -25.45
N LEU A 93 -15.99 -7.18 -24.93
CA LEU A 93 -14.54 -7.30 -25.07
C LEU A 93 -14.19 -7.86 -26.44
N SER A 94 -13.35 -7.14 -27.18
CA SER A 94 -12.73 -7.70 -28.38
C SER A 94 -11.77 -8.82 -27.97
N GLN A 95 -11.62 -9.85 -28.81
CA GLN A 95 -10.70 -10.95 -28.58
C GLN A 95 -9.23 -10.47 -28.42
N ALA A 96 -8.89 -9.34 -29.05
CA ALA A 96 -7.58 -8.69 -28.90
C ALA A 96 -7.38 -7.99 -27.53
N ASP A 97 -8.47 -7.56 -26.88
CA ASP A 97 -8.44 -6.83 -25.60
C ASP A 97 -8.43 -7.80 -24.39
N GLN A 98 -8.80 -9.06 -24.60
CA GLN A 98 -8.91 -10.09 -23.56
C GLN A 98 -7.62 -10.27 -22.73
N PRO A 99 -6.42 -10.38 -23.33
CA PRO A 99 -5.19 -10.56 -22.56
C PRO A 99 -4.85 -9.36 -21.67
N LEU A 100 -5.24 -8.15 -22.10
CA LEU A 100 -5.02 -6.94 -21.33
C LEU A 100 -6.00 -6.87 -20.15
N TYR A 101 -7.25 -7.28 -20.37
CA TYR A 101 -8.26 -7.40 -19.31
C TYR A 101 -7.85 -8.40 -18.23
N ASP A 102 -7.36 -9.57 -18.62
CA ASP A 102 -6.91 -10.60 -17.67
C ASP A 102 -5.75 -10.11 -16.80
N LYS A 103 -4.81 -9.33 -17.39
CA LYS A 103 -3.75 -8.67 -16.61
C LYS A 103 -4.31 -7.64 -15.63
N CYS A 104 -5.25 -6.81 -16.05
CA CYS A 104 -5.92 -5.84 -15.18
C CYS A 104 -6.63 -6.54 -14.01
N LYS A 105 -7.38 -7.61 -14.30
CA LYS A 105 -8.04 -8.44 -13.28
C LYS A 105 -7.03 -9.05 -12.31
N SER A 106 -5.94 -9.62 -12.83
CA SER A 106 -4.89 -10.17 -11.98
C SER A 106 -4.25 -9.12 -11.05
N TYR A 107 -3.99 -7.90 -11.54
CA TYR A 107 -3.46 -6.83 -10.68
C TYR A 107 -4.48 -6.37 -9.63
N TYR A 108 -5.76 -6.31 -10.00
CA TYR A 108 -6.84 -6.00 -9.08
C TYR A 108 -6.91 -7.03 -7.94
N ASP A 109 -7.00 -8.32 -8.28
CA ASP A 109 -7.17 -9.39 -7.30
C ASP A 109 -5.95 -9.50 -6.37
N ARG A 110 -4.73 -9.47 -6.93
CA ARG A 110 -3.49 -9.53 -6.14
C ARG A 110 -3.30 -8.29 -5.27
N GLY A 111 -3.58 -7.11 -5.80
CA GLY A 111 -3.51 -5.87 -5.02
C GLY A 111 -4.49 -5.89 -3.86
N HIS A 112 -5.72 -6.35 -4.08
CA HIS A 112 -6.74 -6.43 -3.04
C HIS A 112 -6.41 -7.46 -1.94
N GLN A 113 -5.79 -8.58 -2.30
CA GLN A 113 -5.26 -9.53 -1.31
C GLN A 113 -4.15 -8.92 -0.46
N LEU A 114 -3.22 -8.19 -1.08
CA LEU A 114 -2.14 -7.51 -0.37
C LEU A 114 -2.65 -6.37 0.53
N ASP A 115 -3.64 -5.60 0.08
CA ASP A 115 -4.27 -4.55 0.89
C ASP A 115 -4.89 -5.11 2.18
N LYS A 116 -5.62 -6.24 2.08
CA LYS A 116 -6.13 -6.95 3.27
C LYS A 116 -5.01 -7.42 4.19
N LEU A 117 -3.96 -8.01 3.63
CA LEU A 117 -2.80 -8.46 4.40
C LEU A 117 -2.13 -7.28 5.10
N ASN A 118 -1.90 -6.19 4.38
CA ASN A 118 -1.30 -4.95 4.86
C ASN A 118 -2.11 -4.35 6.03
N MET A 119 -3.43 -4.36 5.95
CA MET A 119 -4.30 -3.92 7.04
C MET A 119 -4.11 -4.75 8.31
N VAL A 120 -4.02 -6.08 8.19
CA VAL A 120 -3.78 -6.98 9.34
C VAL A 120 -2.38 -6.75 9.94
N ILE A 121 -1.36 -6.64 9.10
CA ILE A 121 0.01 -6.39 9.54
C ILE A 121 0.10 -5.03 10.24
N ALA A 122 -0.48 -3.98 9.65
CA ALA A 122 -0.49 -2.64 10.25
C ALA A 122 -1.20 -2.63 11.62
N LEU A 123 -2.32 -3.34 11.75
CA LEU A 123 -2.99 -3.51 13.04
C LEU A 123 -2.08 -4.22 14.05
N GLY A 124 -1.38 -5.27 13.63
CA GLY A 124 -0.38 -5.97 14.45
C GLY A 124 0.76 -5.07 14.91
N VAL A 125 1.28 -4.20 14.03
CA VAL A 125 2.33 -3.20 14.37
C VAL A 125 1.82 -2.24 15.45
N VAL A 126 0.61 -1.69 15.26
CA VAL A 126 0.01 -0.74 16.21
C VAL A 126 -0.26 -1.40 17.56
N CYS A 127 -0.87 -2.58 17.58
CA CYS A 127 -1.13 -3.33 18.82
C CYS A 127 0.17 -3.73 19.53
N GLY A 128 1.19 -4.19 18.80
CA GLY A 128 2.50 -4.51 19.35
C GLY A 128 3.19 -3.29 19.96
N TYR A 129 3.12 -2.13 19.30
CA TYR A 129 3.68 -0.90 19.83
C TYR A 129 2.96 -0.45 21.12
N ILE A 130 1.63 -0.53 21.16
CA ILE A 130 0.84 -0.21 22.36
C ILE A 130 1.20 -1.14 23.53
N LEU A 131 1.34 -2.45 23.27
CA LEU A 131 1.70 -3.43 24.30
C LEU A 131 3.12 -3.26 24.84
N ILE A 132 4.08 -2.81 24.01
CA ILE A 132 5.46 -2.53 24.45
C ILE A 132 5.55 -1.19 25.18
N SER A 133 4.65 -0.25 24.89
CA SER A 133 4.64 1.09 25.48
C SER A 133 3.83 1.22 26.78
N LEU A 134 3.08 0.18 27.17
CA LEU A 134 2.34 0.06 28.44
C LEU A 134 3.18 -0.73 29.45
#